data_AF-A0A0F8XWE4-F1
#
_entry.id   AF-A0A0F8XWE4-F1
#
_cell.length_a   1.000
_cell.length_b   1.000
_cell.length_c   1.000
_cell.angle_alpha   90.00
_cell.angle_beta   90.00
_cell.angle_gamma   90.00
#
_symmetry.space_group_name_H-M   'P 1'
#
loop_
_entity.id
_entity.type
_entity.pdbx_description
1 polymer ?
#
loop_
_entity_poly.entity_id
_entity_poly.type
_entity_poly.pdbx_seq_one_letter_code
_entity_poly.pdbx_strand_id
1 'polypeptide(L)'
;IDTDIPGNVTPPPAVGLRVNEPMDFTQKTLMGGIIDLFQSTLGSFIVPFKDWAASVDNLLGTRIFMEVYTNTQTAAGKSLARAMPWLRKLQEVEKIAKDAKLSRSDMEMVFDYIETRSIDDLLGSHLKGKGPLKSRSATEMEVSSYELLKELDIGTQRLYEYIRIRNQLFWAEARRLKTNVENLDPTIKRAIENEIISKKDMTPNEMAGVQIFDFVRTQDLNDLALDVVTRLVEADRGGALSQVDFAAKNKMNAAQIRVANEIIKLQDDIARIPDIPIEDAQLIRGYMAHYAEQQTASPEGSILNQGGVSRERQFVNSMIRSGETNVYDRNPISVTSRYIKNAFDAVEFNDAWNSAKRYVDNELGGQFGREGSLASWVAKSYLNDIR
;
A
#
# COMPACT_ATOMS: atom_id res chain seq x y z
N ILE A 1 -27.24 -18.81 77.92
CA ILE A 1 -28.43 -18.40 77.14
C ILE A 1 -28.04 -18.56 75.69
N ASP A 2 -28.70 -19.50 75.01
CA ASP A 2 -28.69 -19.72 73.55
C ASP A 2 -28.72 -18.39 72.78
N THR A 3 -28.09 -18.26 71.61
CA THR A 3 -28.73 -18.67 70.36
C THR A 3 -27.75 -18.69 69.17
N ASP A 4 -27.97 -19.66 68.29
CA ASP A 4 -27.25 -20.02 67.08
C ASP A 4 -27.03 -18.89 66.05
N ILE A 5 -25.83 -18.86 65.44
CA ILE A 5 -25.65 -18.39 64.04
C ILE A 5 -24.73 -19.40 63.32
N PRO A 6 -25.11 -19.94 62.15
CA PRO A 6 -24.43 -21.08 61.53
C PRO A 6 -23.18 -20.66 60.77
N GLY A 7 -22.19 -21.57 60.75
CA GLY A 7 -20.97 -21.43 59.98
C GLY A 7 -21.23 -21.28 58.48
N ASN A 8 -20.47 -20.38 57.86
CA ASN A 8 -20.22 -20.43 56.44
C ASN A 8 -18.71 -20.29 56.19
N VAL A 9 -18.22 -21.23 55.39
CA VAL A 9 -16.83 -21.45 55.02
C VAL A 9 -16.28 -20.18 54.38
N THR A 10 -15.21 -19.61 54.96
CA THR A 10 -14.45 -18.56 54.28
C THR A 10 -13.70 -19.21 53.11
N PRO A 11 -13.92 -18.80 51.85
CA PRO A 11 -13.11 -19.28 50.75
C PRO A 11 -11.66 -18.84 50.96
N PRO A 12 -10.67 -19.64 50.52
CA PRO A 12 -9.27 -19.24 50.57
C PRO A 12 -9.09 -17.90 49.85
N PRO A 13 -8.11 -17.07 50.28
CA PRO A 13 -7.86 -15.78 49.65
C PRO A 13 -7.73 -15.95 48.14
N ALA A 14 -8.41 -15.07 47.40
CA ALA A 14 -8.32 -15.00 45.96
C ALA A 14 -6.83 -15.02 45.56
N VAL A 15 -6.51 -15.89 44.60
CA VAL A 15 -5.17 -16.06 44.05
C VAL A 15 -4.63 -14.67 43.74
N GLY A 16 -3.60 -14.28 44.49
CA GLY A 16 -2.93 -13.01 44.31
C GLY A 16 -2.55 -12.85 42.85
N LEU A 17 -2.84 -11.67 42.31
CA LEU A 17 -2.21 -11.13 41.12
C LEU A 17 -0.70 -11.24 41.33
N ARG A 18 -0.13 -12.33 40.78
CA ARG A 18 1.30 -12.44 40.59
C ARG A 18 1.65 -11.38 39.56
N VAL A 19 2.36 -10.37 40.05
CA VAL A 19 3.12 -9.44 39.23
C VAL A 19 4.04 -10.27 38.33
N ASN A 20 3.73 -10.26 37.03
CA ASN A 20 4.65 -10.48 35.92
C ASN A 20 4.03 -9.81 34.69
N GLU A 21 4.56 -8.63 34.36
CA GLU A 21 4.40 -7.90 33.10
C GLU A 21 4.61 -8.82 31.85
N PRO A 22 4.06 -8.49 30.65
CA PRO A 22 4.15 -7.16 30.05
C PRO A 22 2.90 -6.61 29.35
N MET A 23 2.83 -5.28 29.35
CA MET A 23 1.99 -4.44 28.50
C MET A 23 0.49 -4.47 28.75
N ASP A 24 0.06 -3.64 29.70
CA ASP A 24 -1.32 -3.16 29.76
C ASP A 24 -1.53 -2.10 28.66
N PHE A 25 -1.63 -2.55 27.40
CA PHE A 25 -2.09 -1.69 26.31
C PHE A 25 -3.61 -1.52 26.48
N THR A 26 -4.06 -0.29 26.67
CA THR A 26 -5.50 -0.02 26.77
C THR A 26 -6.22 -0.45 25.48
N GLN A 27 -7.09 -1.47 25.59
CA GLN A 27 -7.87 -2.13 24.54
C GLN A 27 -8.84 -1.24 23.72
N LYS A 28 -8.80 0.09 23.88
CA LYS A 28 -9.75 1.02 23.23
C LYS A 28 -9.16 1.76 22.03
N THR A 29 -8.03 1.29 21.49
CA THR A 29 -7.38 1.91 20.32
C THR A 29 -7.42 1.03 19.08
N LEU A 30 -7.64 1.64 17.90
CA LEU A 30 -7.66 0.92 16.63
C LEU A 30 -6.26 0.35 16.38
N MET A 31 -5.21 1.11 16.71
CA MET A 31 -3.84 0.60 16.70
C MET A 31 -3.57 -0.47 17.77
N GLY A 32 -4.15 -0.34 18.97
CA GLY A 32 -4.06 -1.37 20.00
C GLY A 32 -4.69 -2.69 19.55
N GLY A 33 -5.88 -2.64 18.96
CA GLY A 33 -6.53 -3.82 18.39
C GLY A 33 -5.77 -4.43 17.21
N ILE A 34 -5.12 -3.61 16.37
CA ILE A 34 -4.25 -4.10 15.28
C ILE A 34 -3.01 -4.80 15.85
N ILE A 35 -2.33 -4.20 16.84
CA ILE A 35 -1.17 -4.80 17.51
C ILE A 35 -1.55 -6.12 18.18
N ASP A 36 -2.69 -6.15 18.89
CA ASP A 36 -3.20 -7.35 19.54
C ASP A 36 -3.64 -8.41 18.53
N LEU A 37 -4.23 -8.04 17.39
CA LEU A 37 -4.58 -8.96 16.30
C LEU A 37 -3.31 -9.62 15.72
N PHE A 38 -2.27 -8.83 15.45
CA PHE A 38 -0.96 -9.33 15.02
C PHE A 38 -0.32 -10.26 16.06
N GLN A 39 -0.57 -10.06 17.34
CA GLN A 39 -0.02 -10.91 18.40
C GLN A 39 -0.86 -12.17 18.69
N SER A 40 -2.19 -12.08 18.62
CA SER A 40 -3.12 -13.12 19.09
C SER A 40 -3.67 -14.02 17.97
N THR A 41 -3.95 -13.44 16.81
CA THR A 41 -4.68 -14.14 15.72
C THR A 41 -3.70 -14.87 14.79
N LEU A 42 -2.53 -14.27 14.57
CA LEU A 42 -1.42 -14.97 13.94
C LEU A 42 -0.93 -16.14 14.81
N GLY A 43 -0.84 -15.98 16.13
CA GLY A 43 -0.36 -17.03 17.04
C GLY A 43 -1.14 -18.36 16.97
N SER A 44 -2.47 -18.31 16.82
CA SER A 44 -3.31 -19.53 16.81
C SER A 44 -3.28 -20.30 15.48
N PHE A 45 -2.97 -19.66 14.36
CA PHE A 45 -2.81 -20.30 13.04
C PHE A 45 -1.34 -20.68 12.73
N ILE A 46 -0.38 -19.95 13.29
CA ILE A 46 1.07 -20.19 13.14
C ILE A 46 1.51 -21.49 13.83
N VAL A 47 0.96 -21.80 15.00
CA VAL A 47 1.32 -23.00 15.77
C VAL A 47 0.87 -24.31 15.05
N PRO A 48 -0.37 -24.43 14.54
CA PRO A 48 -0.78 -25.60 13.75
C PRO A 48 0.02 -25.80 12.45
N PHE A 49 0.37 -24.71 11.74
CA PHE A 49 1.14 -24.83 10.50
C PHE A 49 2.58 -25.28 10.77
N LYS A 50 3.20 -24.83 11.86
CA LYS A 50 4.53 -25.28 12.29
C LYS A 50 4.62 -26.80 12.42
N ASP A 51 3.69 -27.37 13.17
CA ASP A 51 3.68 -28.80 13.49
C ASP A 51 3.32 -29.63 12.25
N TRP A 52 2.40 -29.11 11.41
CA TRP A 52 2.10 -29.70 10.11
C TRP A 52 3.33 -29.68 9.19
N ALA A 53 4.02 -28.55 9.05
CA ALA A 53 5.20 -28.41 8.19
C ALA A 53 6.33 -29.36 8.60
N ALA A 54 6.61 -29.46 9.91
CA ALA A 54 7.60 -30.41 10.43
C ALA A 54 7.20 -31.88 10.16
N SER A 55 5.91 -32.19 10.27
CA SER A 55 5.40 -33.54 10.00
C SER A 55 5.49 -33.91 8.53
N VAL A 56 5.13 -32.98 7.63
CA VAL A 56 5.22 -33.18 6.18
C VAL A 56 6.67 -33.30 5.72
N ASP A 57 7.59 -32.51 6.28
CA ASP A 57 9.02 -32.64 6.00
C ASP A 57 9.55 -34.02 6.40
N ASN A 58 9.15 -34.54 7.56
CA ASN A 58 9.53 -35.87 8.01
C ASN A 58 8.93 -37.01 7.17
N LEU A 59 7.70 -36.83 6.66
CA LEU A 59 6.98 -37.86 5.90
C LEU A 59 7.37 -37.89 4.42
N LEU A 60 7.51 -36.71 3.81
CA LEU A 60 7.71 -36.56 2.36
C LEU A 60 9.15 -36.17 2.00
N GLY A 61 10.00 -35.85 2.98
CA GLY A 61 11.36 -35.36 2.73
C GLY A 61 11.40 -33.92 2.18
N THR A 62 10.32 -33.16 2.38
CA THR A 62 10.25 -31.75 1.99
C THR A 62 11.06 -30.87 2.95
N ARG A 63 11.12 -29.56 2.66
CA ARG A 63 11.78 -28.55 3.49
C ARG A 63 10.84 -27.39 3.82
N ILE A 64 9.53 -27.63 3.88
CA ILE A 64 8.49 -26.64 4.18
C ILE A 64 8.77 -25.96 5.52
N PHE A 65 9.17 -26.71 6.54
CA PHE A 65 9.44 -26.15 7.87
C PHE A 65 10.58 -25.13 7.83
N MET A 66 11.64 -25.40 7.07
CA MET A 66 12.80 -24.52 6.98
C MET A 66 12.59 -23.40 5.95
N GLU A 67 12.27 -23.76 4.70
CA GLU A 67 12.19 -22.85 3.55
C GLU A 67 10.93 -21.98 3.57
N VAL A 68 9.85 -22.46 4.19
CA VAL A 68 8.58 -21.73 4.28
C VAL A 68 8.39 -21.18 5.69
N TYR A 69 8.19 -22.01 6.70
CA TYR A 69 7.81 -21.54 8.05
C TYR A 69 8.91 -20.73 8.74
N THR A 70 10.09 -21.32 8.95
CA THR A 70 11.15 -20.69 9.75
C THR A 70 11.66 -19.42 9.09
N ASN A 71 11.85 -19.46 7.77
CA ASN A 71 12.31 -18.31 7.00
C ASN A 71 11.34 -17.13 7.09
N THR A 72 10.06 -17.34 6.82
CA THR A 72 9.07 -16.24 6.83
C THR A 72 8.74 -15.77 8.24
N GLN A 73 8.70 -16.66 9.25
CA GLN A 73 8.46 -16.26 10.65
C GLN A 73 9.60 -15.41 11.22
N THR A 74 10.85 -15.82 10.97
CA THR A 74 12.01 -15.08 11.44
C THR A 74 12.03 -13.68 10.82
N ALA A 75 11.77 -13.61 9.52
CA ALA A 75 11.67 -12.37 8.76
C ALA A 75 10.52 -11.48 9.25
N ALA A 76 9.33 -12.05 9.44
CA ALA A 76 8.16 -11.33 9.96
C ALA A 76 8.41 -10.79 11.38
N GLY A 77 9.05 -11.59 12.25
CA GLY A 77 9.43 -11.17 13.59
C GLY A 77 10.40 -10.00 13.60
N LYS A 78 11.39 -9.98 12.69
CA LYS A 78 12.31 -8.85 12.51
C LYS A 78 11.59 -7.60 12.00
N SER A 79 10.76 -7.75 10.97
CA SER A 79 9.94 -6.65 10.43
C SER A 79 9.09 -6.02 11.54
N LEU A 80 8.34 -6.84 12.29
CA LEU A 80 7.50 -6.39 13.39
C LEU A 80 8.31 -5.71 14.48
N ALA A 81 9.44 -6.29 14.91
CA ALA A 81 10.29 -5.70 15.94
C ALA A 81 10.77 -4.28 15.55
N ARG A 82 11.09 -4.06 14.27
CA ARG A 82 11.47 -2.75 13.74
C ARG A 82 10.29 -1.80 13.58
N ALA A 83 9.12 -2.31 13.20
CA ALA A 83 7.89 -1.54 13.04
C ALA A 83 7.28 -1.06 14.37
N MET A 84 7.35 -1.88 15.43
CA MET A 84 6.66 -1.65 16.70
C MET A 84 6.95 -0.29 17.36
N PRO A 85 8.19 0.21 17.43
CA PRO A 85 8.45 1.56 17.96
C PRO A 85 7.70 2.66 17.18
N TRP A 86 7.55 2.52 15.87
CA TRP A 86 6.84 3.48 15.02
C TRP A 86 5.33 3.36 15.15
N LEU A 87 4.81 2.13 15.29
CA LEU A 87 3.39 1.90 15.57
C LEU A 87 2.99 2.47 16.94
N ARG A 88 3.88 2.41 17.96
CA ARG A 88 3.65 3.07 19.26
C ARG A 88 3.59 4.59 19.14
N LYS A 89 4.50 5.20 18.38
CA LYS A 89 4.42 6.65 18.07
C LYS A 89 3.12 7.00 17.35
N LEU A 90 2.70 6.18 16.39
CA LEU A 90 1.41 6.37 15.70
C LEU A 90 0.22 6.27 16.66
N GLN A 91 0.27 5.38 17.66
CA GLN A 91 -0.75 5.27 18.71
C GLN A 91 -0.82 6.55 19.57
N GLU A 92 0.31 7.21 19.83
CA GLU A 92 0.33 8.53 20.49
C GLU A 92 -0.39 9.59 19.64
N VAL A 93 -0.24 9.54 18.32
CA VAL A 93 -0.98 10.42 17.40
C VAL A 93 -2.48 10.09 17.39
N GLU A 94 -2.85 8.80 17.39
CA GLU A 94 -4.25 8.37 17.51
C GLU A 94 -4.88 8.88 18.82
N LYS A 95 -4.10 8.91 19.92
CA LYS A 95 -4.55 9.46 21.19
C LYS A 95 -4.87 10.96 21.10
N ILE A 96 -4.07 11.76 20.38
CA ILE A 96 -4.38 13.18 20.14
C ILE A 96 -5.74 13.34 19.48
N ALA A 97 -6.01 12.55 18.44
CA ALA A 97 -7.30 12.58 17.74
C ALA A 97 -8.47 12.20 18.67
N LYS A 98 -8.28 11.20 19.53
CA LYS A 98 -9.31 10.74 20.49
C LYS A 98 -9.57 11.71 21.62
N ASP A 99 -8.53 12.27 22.20
CA ASP A 99 -8.63 13.26 23.27
C ASP A 99 -9.35 14.52 22.76
N ALA A 100 -9.10 14.89 21.50
CA ALA A 100 -9.81 15.96 20.80
C ALA A 100 -11.21 15.56 20.26
N LYS A 101 -11.62 14.29 20.44
CA LYS A 101 -12.89 13.72 19.96
C LYS A 101 -13.13 13.94 18.47
N LEU A 102 -12.08 13.83 17.66
CA LEU A 102 -12.20 13.94 16.20
C LEU A 102 -13.11 12.81 15.67
N SER A 103 -14.11 13.21 14.90
CA SER A 103 -15.00 12.28 14.22
C SER A 103 -14.30 11.59 13.04
N ARG A 104 -14.96 10.59 12.46
CA ARG A 104 -14.48 9.97 11.22
C ARG A 104 -14.29 10.99 10.09
N SER A 105 -15.25 11.90 9.92
CA SER A 105 -15.18 12.94 8.88
C SER A 105 -14.04 13.92 9.14
N ASP A 106 -13.74 14.23 10.41
CA ASP A 106 -12.58 15.05 10.75
C ASP A 106 -11.26 14.35 10.37
N MET A 107 -11.19 13.02 10.56
CA MET A 107 -10.01 12.24 10.17
C MET A 107 -9.86 12.12 8.65
N GLU A 108 -10.96 12.02 7.92
CA GLU A 108 -10.95 12.08 6.44
C GLU A 108 -10.46 13.46 5.97
N MET A 109 -10.88 14.55 6.63
CA MET A 109 -10.37 15.89 6.33
C MET A 109 -8.88 16.06 6.66
N VAL A 110 -8.39 15.44 7.75
CA VAL A 110 -6.96 15.38 8.07
C VAL A 110 -6.20 14.66 6.97
N PHE A 111 -6.73 13.54 6.47
CA PHE A 111 -6.14 12.82 5.33
C PHE A 111 -6.10 13.70 4.07
N ASP A 112 -7.21 14.32 3.69
CA ASP A 112 -7.28 15.20 2.53
C ASP A 112 -6.32 16.39 2.65
N TYR A 113 -6.12 16.93 3.87
CA TYR A 113 -5.13 17.97 4.14
C TYR A 113 -3.68 17.48 3.96
N ILE A 114 -3.37 16.24 4.37
CA ILE A 114 -2.05 15.64 4.13
C ILE A 114 -1.83 15.45 2.61
N GLU A 115 -2.88 15.07 1.89
CA GLU A 115 -2.81 14.78 0.45
C GLU A 115 -2.78 16.04 -0.42
N THR A 116 -3.41 17.13 0.00
CA THR A 116 -3.61 18.31 -0.86
C THR A 116 -2.30 19.04 -1.17
N ARG A 117 -2.10 19.34 -2.46
CA ARG A 117 -1.03 20.22 -2.96
C ARG A 117 -1.55 21.03 -4.12
N SER A 118 -1.30 22.34 -4.09
CA SER A 118 -1.65 23.22 -5.20
C SER A 118 -0.73 23.01 -6.39
N ILE A 119 -1.17 23.50 -7.55
CA ILE A 119 -0.33 23.53 -8.76
C ILE A 119 0.96 24.33 -8.53
N ASP A 120 0.89 25.45 -7.81
CA ASP A 120 2.06 26.26 -7.44
C ASP A 120 3.04 25.53 -6.52
N ASP A 121 2.53 24.65 -5.64
CA ASP A 121 3.37 23.80 -4.80
C ASP A 121 4.02 22.69 -5.63
N LEU A 122 3.32 22.10 -6.59
CA LEU A 122 3.86 21.05 -7.46
C LEU A 122 4.87 21.56 -8.49
N LEU A 123 4.65 22.75 -9.04
CA LEU A 123 5.59 23.40 -9.98
C LEU A 123 6.76 24.11 -9.27
N GLY A 124 6.70 24.23 -7.95
CA GLY A 124 7.73 24.89 -7.16
C GLY A 124 9.04 24.11 -7.07
N SER A 125 10.06 24.75 -6.49
CA SER A 125 11.39 24.15 -6.33
C SER A 125 11.47 23.19 -5.14
N HIS A 126 12.01 22.00 -5.37
CA HIS A 126 12.34 21.02 -4.32
C HIS A 126 13.28 21.54 -3.24
N LEU A 127 14.18 22.47 -3.58
CA LEU A 127 15.05 23.15 -2.61
C LEU A 127 14.27 23.98 -1.58
N LYS A 128 13.02 24.32 -1.88
CA LYS A 128 12.10 25.03 -0.98
C LYS A 128 11.06 24.10 -0.34
N GLY A 129 11.23 22.78 -0.46
CA GLY A 129 10.25 21.78 -0.01
C GLY A 129 8.98 21.70 -0.87
N LYS A 130 9.01 22.34 -2.04
CA LYS A 130 7.97 22.28 -3.08
C LYS A 130 8.35 21.25 -4.15
N GLY A 131 7.66 21.19 -5.27
CA GLY A 131 7.90 20.20 -6.32
C GLY A 131 6.99 18.98 -6.17
N PRO A 132 6.96 18.12 -7.20
CA PRO A 132 6.21 16.87 -7.18
C PRO A 132 6.84 15.85 -6.22
N LEU A 133 8.16 15.95 -6.00
CA LEU A 133 8.99 15.13 -5.13
C LEU A 133 9.93 16.03 -4.29
N LYS A 134 10.32 15.59 -3.10
CA LYS A 134 11.34 16.23 -2.25
C LYS A 134 12.72 16.29 -2.90
N SER A 135 13.04 15.29 -3.72
CA SER A 135 14.37 15.15 -4.31
C SER A 135 14.52 15.90 -5.63
N ARG A 136 13.41 16.28 -6.30
CA ARG A 136 13.44 16.98 -7.58
C ARG A 136 12.23 17.85 -7.85
N SER A 137 12.46 18.90 -8.64
CA SER A 137 11.37 19.70 -9.23
C SER A 137 10.72 18.94 -10.40
N ALA A 138 9.56 19.42 -10.87
CA ALA A 138 9.00 18.97 -12.13
C ALA A 138 9.97 19.24 -13.30
N THR A 139 10.12 18.29 -14.21
CA THR A 139 10.96 18.46 -15.40
C THR A 139 10.23 19.31 -16.45
N GLU A 140 10.98 19.94 -17.37
CA GLU A 140 10.38 20.71 -18.46
C GLU A 140 9.42 19.86 -19.29
N MET A 141 9.78 18.61 -19.56
CA MET A 141 8.92 17.68 -20.30
C MET A 141 7.65 17.32 -19.54
N GLU A 142 7.70 17.18 -18.22
CA GLU A 142 6.50 16.96 -17.38
C GLU A 142 5.57 18.17 -17.45
N VAL A 143 6.11 19.38 -17.36
CA VAL A 143 5.35 20.63 -17.45
C VAL A 143 4.72 20.76 -18.84
N SER A 144 5.48 20.57 -19.92
CA SER A 144 4.93 20.65 -21.28
C SER A 144 3.85 19.60 -21.54
N SER A 145 4.02 18.38 -21.04
CA SER A 145 3.00 17.32 -21.19
C SER A 145 1.72 17.66 -20.42
N TYR A 146 1.86 18.23 -19.22
CA TYR A 146 0.75 18.76 -18.43
C TYR A 146 0.02 19.89 -19.16
N GLU A 147 0.74 20.86 -19.71
CA GLU A 147 0.15 22.01 -20.44
C GLU A 147 -0.65 21.54 -21.66
N LEU A 148 -0.12 20.59 -22.44
CA LEU A 148 -0.85 19.99 -23.57
C LEU A 148 -2.15 19.30 -23.13
N LEU A 149 -2.11 18.54 -22.03
CA LEU A 149 -3.31 17.88 -21.50
C LEU A 149 -4.33 18.88 -20.97
N LYS A 150 -3.87 19.99 -20.39
CA LYS A 150 -4.72 21.10 -19.96
C LYS A 150 -5.43 21.75 -21.14
N GLU A 151 -4.71 22.03 -22.23
CA GLU A 151 -5.28 22.61 -23.45
C GLU A 151 -6.36 21.73 -24.08
N LEU A 152 -6.23 20.41 -23.98
CA LEU A 152 -7.21 19.45 -24.48
C LEU A 152 -8.51 19.40 -23.66
N ASP A 153 -8.53 20.00 -22.46
CA ASP A 153 -9.65 20.02 -21.51
C ASP A 153 -10.18 18.63 -21.11
N ILE A 154 -9.27 17.67 -20.90
CA ILE A 154 -9.63 16.27 -20.61
C ILE A 154 -9.35 15.86 -19.15
N GLY A 155 -10.24 15.05 -18.59
CA GLY A 155 -10.03 14.42 -17.27
C GLY A 155 -9.17 13.16 -17.39
N THR A 156 -8.18 13.00 -16.52
CA THR A 156 -7.20 11.90 -16.66
C THR A 156 -7.82 10.52 -16.40
N GLN A 157 -8.85 10.44 -15.56
CA GLN A 157 -9.52 9.18 -15.20
C GLN A 157 -10.07 8.41 -16.41
N ARG A 158 -10.67 9.11 -17.39
CA ARG A 158 -11.19 8.49 -18.63
C ARG A 158 -10.07 7.93 -19.49
N LEU A 159 -8.90 8.59 -19.52
CA LEU A 159 -7.70 8.11 -20.21
C LEU A 159 -7.17 6.83 -19.57
N TYR A 160 -7.05 6.82 -18.24
CA TYR A 160 -6.65 5.63 -17.47
C TYR A 160 -7.59 4.45 -17.70
N GLU A 161 -8.91 4.70 -17.66
CA GLU A 161 -9.90 3.64 -17.89
C GLU A 161 -9.78 3.06 -19.30
N TYR A 162 -9.66 3.91 -20.32
CA TYR A 162 -9.46 3.50 -21.71
C TYR A 162 -8.19 2.64 -21.85
N ILE A 163 -7.05 3.14 -21.37
CA ILE A 163 -5.75 2.46 -21.48
C ILE A 163 -5.79 1.11 -20.77
N ARG A 164 -6.43 1.03 -19.60
CA ARG A 164 -6.58 -0.21 -18.84
C ARG A 164 -7.38 -1.25 -19.63
N ILE A 165 -8.57 -0.88 -20.12
CA ILE A 165 -9.43 -1.79 -20.90
C ILE A 165 -8.70 -2.24 -22.16
N ARG A 166 -8.08 -1.31 -22.88
CA ARG A 166 -7.29 -1.60 -24.09
C ARG A 166 -6.20 -2.62 -23.80
N ASN A 167 -5.37 -2.39 -22.78
CA ASN A 167 -4.28 -3.30 -22.43
C ASN A 167 -4.80 -4.68 -22.00
N GLN A 168 -5.88 -4.74 -21.22
CA GLN A 168 -6.50 -6.01 -20.82
C GLN A 168 -6.98 -6.82 -22.03
N LEU A 169 -7.65 -6.17 -22.98
CA LEU A 169 -8.13 -6.83 -24.20
C LEU A 169 -6.98 -7.27 -25.11
N PHE A 170 -5.93 -6.45 -25.24
CA PHE A 170 -4.71 -6.85 -25.96
C PHE A 170 -4.06 -8.10 -25.36
N TRP A 171 -3.92 -8.16 -24.03
CA TRP A 171 -3.35 -9.33 -23.36
C TRP A 171 -4.24 -10.58 -23.47
N ALA A 172 -5.56 -10.41 -23.33
CA ALA A 172 -6.52 -11.51 -23.48
C ALA A 172 -6.45 -12.11 -24.88
N GLU A 173 -6.38 -11.25 -25.90
CA GLU A 173 -6.34 -11.64 -27.29
C GLU A 173 -4.99 -12.26 -27.69
N ALA A 174 -3.87 -11.68 -27.22
CA ALA A 174 -2.55 -12.27 -27.40
C ALA A 174 -2.48 -13.68 -26.78
N ARG A 175 -3.05 -13.87 -25.59
CA ARG A 175 -3.13 -15.19 -24.95
C ARG A 175 -3.98 -16.18 -25.75
N ARG A 176 -5.13 -15.73 -26.27
CA ARG A 176 -6.02 -16.53 -27.12
C ARG A 176 -5.29 -17.03 -28.38
N LEU A 177 -4.49 -16.16 -28.99
CA LEU A 177 -3.71 -16.44 -30.19
C LEU A 177 -2.34 -17.06 -29.93
N LYS A 178 -1.99 -17.33 -28.66
CA LYS A 178 -0.69 -17.86 -28.23
C LYS A 178 0.51 -17.04 -28.74
N THR A 179 0.37 -15.72 -28.71
CA THR A 179 1.40 -14.74 -29.07
C THR A 179 1.61 -13.75 -27.91
N ASN A 180 2.47 -12.74 -28.11
CA ASN A 180 2.64 -11.61 -27.19
C ASN A 180 1.92 -10.36 -27.73
N VAL A 181 1.73 -9.35 -26.86
CA VAL A 181 1.03 -8.10 -27.23
C VAL A 181 1.77 -7.33 -28.33
N GLU A 182 3.10 -7.40 -28.34
CA GLU A 182 3.95 -6.75 -29.35
C GLU A 182 3.64 -7.28 -30.76
N ASN A 183 3.57 -8.60 -30.91
CA ASN A 183 3.34 -9.30 -32.18
C ASN A 183 1.85 -9.46 -32.54
N LEU A 184 0.93 -8.91 -31.75
CA LEU A 184 -0.49 -8.94 -32.06
C LEU A 184 -0.77 -8.11 -33.33
N ASP A 185 -1.51 -8.68 -34.29
CA ASP A 185 -1.83 -8.06 -35.58
C ASP A 185 -2.36 -6.62 -35.39
N PRO A 186 -1.78 -5.60 -36.07
CA PRO A 186 -2.24 -4.22 -35.98
C PRO A 186 -3.73 -4.03 -36.29
N THR A 187 -4.30 -4.86 -37.16
CA THR A 187 -5.73 -4.85 -37.50
C THR A 187 -6.59 -5.26 -36.32
N ILE A 188 -6.13 -6.26 -35.55
CA ILE A 188 -6.81 -6.71 -34.32
C ILE A 188 -6.71 -5.63 -33.25
N LYS A 189 -5.52 -5.03 -33.07
CA LYS A 189 -5.34 -3.90 -32.13
C LYS A 189 -6.31 -2.77 -32.44
N ARG A 190 -6.38 -2.36 -33.71
CA ARG A 190 -7.26 -1.28 -34.17
C ARG A 190 -8.75 -1.64 -34.01
N ALA A 191 -9.13 -2.89 -34.26
CA ALA A 191 -10.51 -3.35 -34.04
C ALA A 191 -10.93 -3.23 -32.57
N ILE A 192 -10.06 -3.67 -31.64
CA ILE A 192 -10.26 -3.53 -30.20
C ILE A 192 -10.36 -2.05 -29.80
N GLU A 193 -9.43 -1.21 -30.27
CA GLU A 193 -9.44 0.23 -29.98
C GLU A 193 -10.74 0.89 -30.46
N ASN A 194 -11.18 0.60 -31.68
CA ASN A 194 -12.43 1.14 -32.24
C ASN A 194 -13.66 0.69 -31.46
N GLU A 195 -13.69 -0.57 -30.99
CA GLU A 195 -14.77 -1.07 -30.14
C GLU A 195 -14.84 -0.28 -28.83
N ILE A 196 -13.70 -0.05 -28.17
CA ILE A 196 -13.65 0.72 -26.93
C ILE A 196 -14.06 2.17 -27.18
N ILE A 197 -13.51 2.81 -28.23
CA ILE A 197 -13.84 4.20 -28.61
C ILE A 197 -15.34 4.34 -28.80
N SER A 198 -15.96 3.45 -29.57
CA SER A 198 -17.41 3.49 -29.82
C SER A 198 -18.22 3.21 -28.55
N LYS A 199 -17.80 2.27 -27.70
CA LYS A 199 -18.53 1.89 -26.48
C LYS A 199 -18.44 2.93 -25.37
N LYS A 200 -17.30 3.62 -25.26
CA LYS A 200 -17.02 4.64 -24.24
C LYS A 200 -17.29 6.07 -24.70
N ASP A 201 -17.64 6.23 -25.98
CA ASP A 201 -17.85 7.53 -26.63
C ASP A 201 -16.63 8.44 -26.42
N MET A 202 -15.46 7.93 -26.81
CA MET A 202 -14.19 8.65 -26.64
C MET A 202 -14.11 9.80 -27.66
N THR A 203 -13.86 11.01 -27.18
CA THR A 203 -13.73 12.18 -28.04
C THR A 203 -12.34 12.26 -28.71
N PRO A 204 -12.18 13.03 -29.80
CA PRO A 204 -10.85 13.23 -30.41
C PRO A 204 -9.81 13.80 -29.44
N ASN A 205 -10.21 14.73 -28.55
CA ASN A 205 -9.31 15.29 -27.54
C ASN A 205 -8.87 14.23 -26.52
N GLU A 206 -9.79 13.36 -26.08
CA GLU A 206 -9.45 12.25 -25.19
C GLU A 206 -8.50 11.27 -25.88
N MET A 207 -8.68 11.00 -27.16
CA MET A 207 -7.75 10.16 -27.92
C MET A 207 -6.38 10.80 -28.10
N ALA A 208 -6.30 12.13 -28.28
CA ALA A 208 -5.04 12.85 -28.25
C ALA A 208 -4.36 12.75 -26.87
N GLY A 209 -5.15 12.85 -25.79
CA GLY A 209 -4.67 12.61 -24.42
C GLY A 209 -4.12 11.21 -24.19
N VAL A 210 -4.81 10.19 -24.71
CA VAL A 210 -4.33 8.79 -24.68
C VAL A 210 -2.97 8.67 -25.40
N GLN A 211 -2.80 9.34 -26.54
CA GLN A 211 -1.52 9.32 -27.26
C GLN A 211 -0.40 10.00 -26.46
N ILE A 212 -0.69 11.10 -25.77
CA ILE A 212 0.27 11.75 -24.86
C ILE A 212 0.65 10.78 -23.72
N PHE A 213 -0.32 10.14 -23.08
CA PHE A 213 -0.06 9.15 -22.04
C PHE A 213 0.79 7.99 -22.55
N ASP A 214 0.47 7.45 -23.73
CA ASP A 214 1.27 6.38 -24.33
C ASP A 214 2.69 6.83 -24.67
N PHE A 215 2.86 8.05 -25.18
CA PHE A 215 4.18 8.63 -25.41
C PHE A 215 4.97 8.75 -24.10
N VAL A 216 4.40 9.36 -23.08
CA VAL A 216 5.02 9.50 -21.75
C VAL A 216 5.48 8.13 -21.24
N ARG A 217 4.65 7.10 -21.36
CA ARG A 217 4.97 5.72 -20.91
C ARG A 217 6.17 5.09 -21.62
N THR A 218 6.53 5.56 -22.81
CA THR A 218 7.74 5.10 -23.52
C THR A 218 9.03 5.76 -23.05
N GLN A 219 8.93 6.85 -22.27
CA GLN A 219 10.08 7.60 -21.76
C GLN A 219 10.56 7.06 -20.41
N ASP A 220 11.80 7.38 -20.03
CA ASP A 220 12.32 7.08 -18.70
C ASP A 220 11.56 7.89 -17.63
N LEU A 221 11.18 7.24 -16.54
CA LEU A 221 10.42 7.85 -15.45
C LEU A 221 11.15 9.05 -14.80
N ASN A 222 12.48 9.09 -14.85
CA ASN A 222 13.27 10.16 -14.25
C ASN A 222 13.20 11.44 -15.09
N ASP A 223 12.94 11.28 -16.39
CA ASP A 223 12.89 12.37 -17.36
C ASP A 223 11.46 12.90 -17.57
N LEU A 224 10.48 12.00 -17.67
CA LEU A 224 9.08 12.35 -17.91
C LEU A 224 8.14 11.40 -17.22
N ALA A 225 7.69 11.71 -16.00
CA ALA A 225 6.93 10.75 -15.21
C ALA A 225 5.40 10.91 -15.32
N LEU A 226 4.70 9.83 -15.70
CA LEU A 226 3.25 9.89 -15.96
C LEU A 226 2.42 10.31 -14.74
N ASP A 227 2.78 9.81 -13.57
CA ASP A 227 2.15 10.15 -12.30
C ASP A 227 2.29 11.64 -11.96
N VAL A 228 3.46 12.23 -12.22
CA VAL A 228 3.72 13.65 -11.99
C VAL A 228 2.86 14.48 -12.96
N VAL A 229 2.87 14.13 -14.24
CA VAL A 229 2.01 14.76 -15.25
C VAL A 229 0.54 14.69 -14.84
N THR A 230 0.09 13.51 -14.40
CA THR A 230 -1.29 13.29 -13.96
C THR A 230 -1.64 14.14 -12.74
N ARG A 231 -0.76 14.16 -11.72
CA ARG A 231 -0.95 14.95 -10.50
C ARG A 231 -1.02 16.45 -10.80
N LEU A 232 -0.21 16.94 -11.74
CA LEU A 232 -0.28 18.34 -12.19
C LEU A 232 -1.62 18.66 -12.85
N VAL A 233 -2.10 17.81 -13.77
CA VAL A 233 -3.40 17.98 -14.44
C VAL A 233 -4.55 17.98 -13.43
N GLU A 234 -4.59 17.01 -12.51
CA GLU A 234 -5.66 16.93 -11.51
C GLU A 234 -5.59 18.08 -10.49
N ALA A 235 -4.39 18.51 -10.09
CA ALA A 235 -4.24 19.66 -9.18
C ALA A 235 -4.74 20.96 -9.81
N ASP A 236 -4.45 21.20 -11.09
CA ASP A 236 -4.89 22.40 -11.80
C ASP A 236 -6.38 22.37 -12.10
N ARG A 237 -6.88 21.29 -12.73
CA ARG A 237 -8.32 21.14 -13.06
C ARG A 237 -9.20 21.11 -11.82
N GLY A 238 -8.73 20.43 -10.76
CA GLY A 238 -9.45 20.33 -9.49
C GLY A 238 -9.40 21.58 -8.63
N GLY A 239 -8.58 22.59 -9.02
CA GLY A 239 -8.36 23.78 -8.19
C GLY A 239 -7.80 23.43 -6.82
N ALA A 240 -6.83 22.49 -6.79
CA ALA A 240 -6.24 22.02 -5.55
C ALA A 240 -5.59 23.18 -4.79
N LEU A 241 -5.85 23.23 -3.50
CA LEU A 241 -5.41 24.31 -2.64
C LEU A 241 -4.03 24.01 -2.05
N SER A 242 -3.32 25.06 -1.64
CA SER A 242 -2.20 24.86 -0.73
C SER A 242 -2.74 24.28 0.58
N GLN A 243 -1.90 23.59 1.35
CA GLN A 243 -2.33 23.09 2.67
C GLN A 243 -2.86 24.22 3.56
N VAL A 244 -2.23 25.39 3.52
CA VAL A 244 -2.66 26.57 4.30
C VAL A 244 -4.05 27.02 3.88
N ASP A 245 -4.30 27.14 2.58
CA ASP A 245 -5.60 27.57 2.06
C ASP A 245 -6.68 26.50 2.28
N PHE A 246 -6.33 25.22 2.19
CA PHE A 246 -7.22 24.11 2.51
C PHE A 246 -7.65 24.14 3.97
N ALA A 247 -6.70 24.32 4.90
CA ALA A 247 -7.01 24.43 6.33
C ALA A 247 -7.90 25.64 6.62
N ALA A 248 -7.62 26.78 6.00
CA ALA A 248 -8.43 27.99 6.15
C ALA A 248 -9.86 27.79 5.60
N LYS A 249 -9.99 27.26 4.38
CA LYS A 249 -11.28 27.00 3.73
C LYS A 249 -12.15 26.02 4.51
N ASN A 250 -11.55 24.96 5.02
CA ASN A 250 -12.25 23.92 5.78
C ASN A 250 -12.35 24.21 7.28
N LYS A 251 -11.84 25.38 7.74
CA LYS A 251 -11.84 25.79 9.15
C LYS A 251 -11.24 24.72 10.07
N MET A 252 -10.14 24.10 9.63
CA MET A 252 -9.48 23.05 10.39
C MET A 252 -9.04 23.57 11.75
N ASN A 253 -9.37 22.83 12.80
CA ASN A 253 -8.97 23.15 14.16
C ASN A 253 -7.50 22.73 14.41
N ALA A 254 -6.93 23.26 15.51
CA ALA A 254 -5.55 23.00 15.86
C ALA A 254 -5.23 21.51 16.10
N ALA A 255 -6.19 20.71 16.57
CA ALA A 255 -5.99 19.28 16.78
C ALA A 255 -5.90 18.53 15.45
N GLN A 256 -6.74 18.84 14.46
CA GLN A 256 -6.68 18.27 13.12
C GLN A 256 -5.32 18.57 12.45
N ILE A 257 -4.88 19.83 12.48
CA ILE A 257 -3.59 20.24 11.92
C ILE A 257 -2.44 19.56 12.65
N ARG A 258 -2.52 19.45 13.98
CA ARG A 258 -1.49 18.75 14.78
C ARG A 258 -1.39 17.27 14.41
N VAL A 259 -2.52 16.56 14.31
CA VAL A 259 -2.54 15.15 13.89
C VAL A 259 -1.89 15.01 12.50
N ALA A 260 -2.26 15.87 11.54
CA ALA A 260 -1.65 15.86 10.22
C ALA A 260 -0.12 16.03 10.26
N ASN A 261 0.36 17.03 10.99
CA ASN A 261 1.78 17.34 11.08
C ASN A 261 2.59 16.23 11.75
N GLU A 262 2.06 15.58 12.80
CA GLU A 262 2.72 14.45 13.44
C GLU A 262 2.76 13.22 12.51
N ILE A 263 1.72 12.98 11.71
CA ILE A 263 1.73 11.91 10.69
C ILE A 263 2.78 12.19 9.61
N ILE A 264 2.81 13.41 9.09
CA ILE A 264 3.81 13.87 8.10
C ILE A 264 5.22 13.67 8.65
N LYS A 265 5.46 14.10 9.89
CA LYS A 265 6.76 13.93 10.55
C LYS A 265 7.12 12.47 10.74
N LEU A 266 6.19 11.64 11.21
CA LEU A 266 6.42 10.21 11.44
C LEU A 266 6.83 9.49 10.16
N GLN A 267 6.09 9.75 9.09
CA GLN A 267 6.37 9.15 7.79
C GLN A 267 7.72 9.65 7.21
N ASP A 268 8.08 10.92 7.45
CA ASP A 268 9.39 11.49 7.07
C ASP A 268 10.55 10.88 7.83
N ASP A 269 10.38 10.66 9.13
CA ASP A 269 11.42 10.07 9.98
C ASP A 269 11.70 8.61 9.59
N ILE A 270 10.67 7.87 9.13
CA ILE A 270 10.83 6.51 8.59
C ILE A 270 11.57 6.53 7.25
N ALA A 271 11.20 7.44 6.34
CA ALA A 271 11.86 7.57 5.03
C ALA A 271 13.36 7.93 5.17
N ARG A 272 13.76 8.57 6.27
CA ARG A 272 15.18 8.89 6.54
C ARG A 272 16.00 7.70 7.03
N ILE A 273 15.39 6.55 7.32
CA ILE A 273 16.13 5.38 7.79
C ILE A 273 16.95 4.82 6.62
N PRO A 274 18.29 4.69 6.74
CA PRO A 274 19.17 4.45 5.59
C PRO A 274 18.90 3.20 4.77
N ASP A 275 18.40 2.13 5.39
CA ASP A 275 18.12 0.85 4.74
C ASP A 275 16.67 0.69 4.29
N ILE A 276 15.80 1.65 4.63
CA ILE A 276 14.42 1.66 4.14
C ILE A 276 14.42 2.21 2.70
N PRO A 277 13.82 1.49 1.73
CA PRO A 277 13.83 1.89 0.32
C PRO A 277 12.79 2.98 0.02
N ILE A 278 12.76 4.05 0.83
CA ILE A 278 11.82 5.17 0.72
C ILE A 278 12.63 6.45 0.76
N GLU A 279 12.96 6.99 -0.41
CA GLU A 279 13.74 8.24 -0.46
C GLU A 279 12.82 9.47 -0.30
N ASP A 280 11.53 9.33 -0.63
CA ASP A 280 10.56 10.42 -0.51
C ASP A 280 9.14 9.95 -0.13
N ALA A 281 8.72 10.27 1.09
CA ALA A 281 7.37 10.04 1.56
C ALA A 281 6.31 10.95 0.89
N GLN A 282 6.68 11.98 0.11
CA GLN A 282 5.72 12.78 -0.66
C GLN A 282 5.06 12.04 -1.82
N LEU A 283 5.64 10.93 -2.30
CA LEU A 283 4.93 10.05 -3.25
C LEU A 283 3.75 9.33 -2.60
N ILE A 284 3.86 9.09 -1.31
CA ILE A 284 2.84 8.42 -0.50
C ILE A 284 1.82 9.42 0.01
N ARG A 285 2.23 10.70 0.15
CA ARG A 285 1.40 11.84 0.53
C ARG A 285 0.96 12.63 -0.70
N GLY A 286 -0.28 12.46 -1.08
CA GLY A 286 -0.96 13.34 -2.02
C GLY A 286 -1.15 12.77 -3.40
N TYR A 287 -1.22 11.45 -3.49
CA TYR A 287 -1.81 10.75 -4.63
C TYR A 287 -2.05 9.25 -4.43
N MET A 288 -1.93 8.73 -3.20
CA MET A 288 -1.87 7.28 -2.99
C MET A 288 -3.20 6.57 -3.26
N ALA A 289 -4.32 7.21 -2.93
CA ALA A 289 -5.64 6.72 -3.34
C ALA A 289 -5.76 6.67 -4.87
N HIS A 290 -5.21 7.66 -5.57
CA HIS A 290 -5.24 7.71 -7.02
C HIS A 290 -4.38 6.61 -7.66
N TYR A 291 -3.18 6.34 -7.13
CA TYR A 291 -2.36 5.21 -7.59
C TYR A 291 -3.06 3.86 -7.38
N ALA A 292 -3.75 3.68 -6.25
CA ALA A 292 -4.51 2.47 -6.00
C ALA A 292 -5.78 2.38 -6.88
N GLU A 293 -6.43 3.49 -7.25
CA GLU A 293 -7.58 3.49 -8.18
C GLU A 293 -7.15 3.09 -9.60
N GLN A 294 -5.89 3.34 -9.91
CA GLN A 294 -5.25 2.99 -11.16
C GLN A 294 -4.64 1.58 -11.15
N GLN A 295 -4.78 0.85 -10.05
CA GLN A 295 -4.27 -0.51 -9.94
C GLN A 295 -4.82 -1.38 -11.07
N THR A 296 -3.90 -2.05 -11.76
CA THR A 296 -4.23 -3.15 -12.67
C THR A 296 -3.70 -4.46 -12.08
N ALA A 297 -4.09 -5.59 -12.67
CA ALA A 297 -3.81 -6.91 -12.11
C ALA A 297 -2.31 -7.31 -12.10
N SER A 298 -1.39 -6.51 -12.65
CA SER A 298 0.06 -6.80 -12.63
C SER A 298 0.91 -5.64 -12.08
N PRO A 299 2.10 -5.93 -11.48
CA PRO A 299 3.00 -4.92 -10.90
C PRO A 299 3.39 -3.82 -11.88
N GLU A 300 3.65 -4.19 -13.12
CA GLU A 300 4.02 -3.27 -14.19
C GLU A 300 2.86 -2.31 -14.46
N GLY A 301 1.62 -2.80 -14.45
CA GLY A 301 0.48 -1.99 -14.86
C GLY A 301 -0.09 -1.07 -13.78
N SER A 302 0.45 -1.08 -12.56
CA SER A 302 0.02 -0.18 -11.48
C SER A 302 0.49 1.28 -11.67
N ILE A 303 1.57 1.49 -12.45
CA ILE A 303 1.98 2.78 -13.04
C ILE A 303 2.09 2.61 -14.57
N LEU A 304 1.12 1.91 -15.16
CA LEU A 304 0.98 1.73 -16.60
C LEU A 304 2.25 1.30 -17.38
N ASN A 305 3.18 0.55 -16.78
CA ASN A 305 4.40 0.02 -17.40
C ASN A 305 5.43 1.06 -17.88
N GLN A 306 5.57 2.21 -17.21
CA GLN A 306 6.66 3.13 -17.58
C GLN A 306 8.04 2.54 -17.25
N GLY A 307 8.99 2.66 -18.19
CA GLY A 307 10.37 2.22 -18.02
C GLY A 307 11.19 3.10 -17.07
N GLY A 308 12.29 2.56 -16.55
CA GLY A 308 13.22 3.24 -15.64
C GLY A 308 13.28 2.60 -14.25
N VAL A 309 14.29 2.97 -13.46
CA VAL A 309 14.49 2.49 -12.07
C VAL A 309 14.33 3.66 -11.11
N SER A 310 13.31 3.59 -10.25
CA SER A 310 13.13 4.49 -9.11
C SER A 310 12.76 3.65 -7.90
N ARG A 311 13.53 3.80 -6.82
CA ARG A 311 13.30 3.08 -5.56
C ARG A 311 11.96 3.48 -4.95
N GLU A 312 11.61 4.75 -5.07
CA GLU A 312 10.38 5.32 -4.52
C GLU A 312 9.14 4.74 -5.21
N ARG A 313 9.17 4.60 -6.54
CA ARG A 313 8.08 4.00 -7.30
C ARG A 313 8.01 2.50 -7.13
N GLN A 314 9.15 1.82 -6.99
CA GLN A 314 9.17 0.41 -6.62
C GLN A 314 8.50 0.18 -5.26
N PHE A 315 8.74 1.09 -4.31
CA PHE A 315 8.08 1.04 -3.02
C PHE A 315 6.56 1.24 -3.13
N VAL A 316 6.10 2.30 -3.81
CA VAL A 316 4.66 2.55 -4.04
C VAL A 316 3.99 1.38 -4.77
N ASN A 317 4.61 0.85 -5.82
CA ASN A 317 4.14 -0.34 -6.55
C ASN A 317 4.03 -1.55 -5.63
N SER A 318 5.01 -1.73 -4.73
CA SER A 318 4.97 -2.83 -3.76
C SER A 318 3.80 -2.68 -2.80
N MET A 319 3.53 -1.47 -2.29
CA MET A 319 2.39 -1.20 -1.39
C MET A 319 1.03 -1.41 -2.07
N ILE A 320 0.92 -1.05 -3.35
CA ILE A 320 -0.30 -1.28 -4.14
C ILE A 320 -0.49 -2.78 -4.35
N ARG A 321 0.58 -3.49 -4.75
CA ARG A 321 0.55 -4.95 -4.99
C ARG A 321 0.24 -5.77 -3.74
N SER A 322 0.75 -5.38 -2.57
CA SER A 322 0.47 -6.11 -1.32
C SER A 322 -0.97 -5.92 -0.83
N GLY A 323 -1.78 -5.06 -1.46
CA GLY A 323 -3.12 -4.72 -0.96
C GLY A 323 -3.08 -3.85 0.31
N GLU A 324 -1.89 -3.41 0.68
CA GLU A 324 -1.64 -2.51 1.80
C GLU A 324 -2.04 -1.06 1.46
N THR A 325 -2.47 -0.82 0.22
CA THR A 325 -3.12 0.43 -0.17
C THR A 325 -4.58 0.14 -0.49
N ASN A 326 -5.49 0.90 0.11
CA ASN A 326 -6.93 0.83 -0.19
C ASN A 326 -7.41 2.21 -0.62
N VAL A 327 -7.96 2.30 -1.83
CA VAL A 327 -8.50 3.53 -2.43
C VAL A 327 -9.58 4.21 -1.58
N TYR A 328 -10.31 3.41 -0.79
CA TYR A 328 -11.40 3.87 0.05
C TYR A 328 -10.95 4.17 1.49
N ASP A 329 -9.72 3.81 1.87
CA ASP A 329 -9.22 4.08 3.22
C ASP A 329 -8.65 5.49 3.29
N ARG A 330 -9.46 6.40 3.83
CA ARG A 330 -9.09 7.80 4.08
C ARG A 330 -8.80 8.05 5.55
N ASN A 331 -8.60 7.02 6.37
CA ASN A 331 -8.15 7.21 7.74
C ASN A 331 -6.63 7.32 7.77
N PRO A 332 -6.07 8.49 8.13
CA PRO A 332 -4.63 8.72 8.03
C PRO A 332 -3.83 7.88 9.05
N ILE A 333 -4.45 7.39 10.13
CA ILE A 333 -3.82 6.43 11.06
C ILE A 333 -3.69 5.06 10.41
N SER A 334 -4.77 4.55 9.80
CA SER A 334 -4.76 3.26 9.10
C SER A 334 -3.78 3.27 7.94
N VAL A 335 -3.81 4.33 7.12
CA VAL A 335 -2.88 4.48 6.00
C VAL A 335 -1.41 4.53 6.48
N THR A 336 -1.14 5.25 7.58
CA THR A 336 0.23 5.35 8.12
C THR A 336 0.71 4.05 8.75
N SER A 337 -0.17 3.25 9.36
CA SER A 337 0.23 1.95 9.90
C SER A 337 0.64 0.97 8.81
N ARG A 338 -0.06 0.97 7.67
CA ARG A 338 0.29 0.18 6.49
C ARG A 338 1.58 0.66 5.83
N TYR A 339 1.79 1.98 5.77
CA TYR A 339 3.08 2.55 5.37
C TYR A 339 4.23 2.04 6.25
N ILE A 340 4.05 2.06 7.57
CA ILE A 340 5.04 1.54 8.53
C ILE A 340 5.32 0.06 8.24
N LYS A 341 4.29 -0.78 8.15
CA LYS A 341 4.44 -2.22 7.88
C LYS A 341 5.21 -2.45 6.57
N ASN A 342 4.79 -1.83 5.48
CA ASN A 342 5.45 -1.97 4.17
C ASN A 342 6.92 -1.52 4.19
N ALA A 343 7.24 -0.44 4.90
CA ALA A 343 8.59 0.08 4.99
C ALA A 343 9.57 -0.97 5.55
N PHE A 344 9.15 -1.70 6.59
CA PHE A 344 9.97 -2.75 7.21
C PHE A 344 9.85 -4.10 6.49
N ASP A 345 8.68 -4.45 5.97
CA ASP A 345 8.49 -5.67 5.17
C ASP A 345 9.34 -5.63 3.89
N ALA A 346 9.53 -4.45 3.28
CA ALA A 346 10.40 -4.28 2.12
C ALA A 346 11.86 -4.65 2.39
N VAL A 347 12.32 -4.51 3.64
CA VAL A 347 13.71 -4.80 4.03
C VAL A 347 13.85 -6.21 4.59
N GLU A 348 12.90 -6.63 5.43
CA GLU A 348 13.04 -7.84 6.24
C GLU A 348 12.24 -9.03 5.71
N PHE A 349 11.06 -8.81 5.12
CA PHE A 349 10.07 -9.87 4.88
C PHE A 349 9.88 -10.28 3.42
N ASN A 350 9.83 -9.31 2.50
CA ASN A 350 9.43 -9.55 1.11
C ASN A 350 10.33 -10.57 0.40
N ASP A 351 11.64 -10.53 0.65
CA ASP A 351 12.58 -11.48 0.05
C ASP A 351 12.42 -12.89 0.61
N ALA A 352 12.22 -13.03 1.92
CA ALA A 352 11.93 -14.31 2.56
C ALA A 352 10.63 -14.92 2.02
N TRP A 353 9.58 -14.10 1.90
CA TRP A 353 8.30 -14.51 1.34
C TRP A 353 8.43 -14.92 -0.13
N ASN A 354 9.13 -14.14 -0.96
CA ASN A 354 9.36 -14.46 -2.36
C ASN A 354 10.21 -15.72 -2.54
N SER A 355 11.15 -16.00 -1.63
CA SER A 355 11.92 -17.23 -1.62
C SER A 355 11.04 -18.43 -1.27
N ALA A 356 10.26 -18.33 -0.18
CA ALA A 356 9.33 -19.37 0.23
C ALA A 356 8.28 -19.68 -0.86
N LYS A 357 7.74 -18.64 -1.51
CA LYS A 357 6.82 -18.81 -2.64
C LYS A 357 7.48 -19.55 -3.81
N ARG A 358 8.72 -19.21 -4.17
CA ARG A 358 9.45 -19.90 -5.25
C ARG A 358 9.65 -21.38 -4.93
N TYR A 359 9.98 -21.72 -3.69
CA TYR A 359 10.06 -23.10 -3.22
C TYR A 359 8.71 -23.83 -3.38
N VAL A 360 7.62 -23.20 -2.94
CA VAL A 360 6.25 -23.76 -3.02
C VAL A 360 5.75 -23.95 -4.45
N ASP A 361 6.08 -23.03 -5.36
CA ASP A 361 5.65 -23.08 -6.75
C ASP A 361 6.49 -24.02 -7.62
N ASN A 362 7.81 -24.05 -7.42
CA ASN A 362 8.72 -24.73 -8.34
C ASN A 362 9.20 -26.09 -7.83
N GLU A 363 9.35 -26.27 -6.51
CA GLU A 363 9.94 -27.49 -5.95
C GLU A 363 8.87 -28.44 -5.40
N LEU A 364 7.92 -27.92 -4.61
CA LEU A 364 6.87 -28.72 -3.98
C LEU A 364 5.82 -29.27 -4.97
N GLY A 365 5.39 -28.45 -5.93
CA GLY A 365 4.36 -28.85 -6.90
C GLY A 365 4.83 -29.88 -7.94
N GLY A 366 6.14 -29.98 -8.17
CA GLY A 366 6.72 -30.82 -9.24
C GLY A 366 7.33 -32.13 -8.77
N GLN A 367 7.95 -32.18 -7.58
CA GLN A 367 8.76 -33.33 -7.15
C GLN A 367 7.97 -34.45 -6.45
N PHE A 368 6.84 -34.15 -5.81
CA PHE A 368 6.16 -35.08 -4.89
C PHE A 368 4.76 -35.52 -5.36
N GLY A 369 4.45 -35.38 -6.65
CA GLY A 369 3.18 -35.82 -7.24
C GLY A 369 1.93 -35.20 -6.59
N ARG A 370 0.89 -36.02 -6.37
CA ARG A 370 -0.40 -35.57 -5.81
C ARG A 370 -0.29 -35.06 -4.36
N GLU A 371 0.60 -35.65 -3.58
CA GLU A 371 0.86 -35.26 -2.18
C GLU A 371 1.61 -33.93 -2.10
N GLY A 372 2.57 -33.71 -3.00
CA GLY A 372 3.23 -32.40 -3.20
C GLY A 372 2.26 -31.29 -3.61
N SER A 373 1.26 -31.60 -4.41
CA SER A 373 0.22 -30.65 -4.82
C SER A 373 -0.65 -30.19 -3.64
N LEU A 374 -1.01 -31.11 -2.74
CA LEU A 374 -1.76 -30.79 -1.53
C LEU A 374 -0.89 -29.98 -0.54
N ALA A 375 0.36 -30.38 -0.34
CA ALA A 375 1.30 -29.65 0.51
C ALA A 375 1.57 -28.23 -0.03
N SER A 376 1.69 -28.08 -1.35
CA SER A 376 1.80 -26.77 -2.00
C SER A 376 0.56 -25.91 -1.75
N TRP A 377 -0.65 -26.48 -1.80
CA TRP A 377 -1.88 -25.72 -1.51
C TRP A 377 -1.93 -25.20 -0.06
N VAL A 378 -1.62 -26.05 0.92
CA VAL A 378 -1.59 -25.65 2.34
C VAL A 378 -0.49 -24.62 2.60
N ALA A 379 0.70 -24.81 2.04
CA ALA A 379 1.80 -23.85 2.15
C ALA A 379 1.48 -22.51 1.48
N LYS A 380 0.76 -22.50 0.34
CA LYS A 380 0.25 -21.27 -0.29
C LYS A 380 -0.76 -20.56 0.59
N SER A 381 -1.67 -21.30 1.23
CA SER A 381 -2.63 -20.70 2.18
C SER A 381 -1.88 -19.98 3.30
N TYR A 382 -0.92 -20.66 3.93
CA TYR A 382 -0.09 -20.06 4.97
C TYR A 382 0.68 -18.82 4.49
N LEU A 383 1.29 -18.88 3.29
CA LEU A 383 1.99 -17.73 2.72
C LEU A 383 1.05 -16.55 2.44
N ASN A 384 -0.21 -16.80 2.08
CA ASN A 384 -1.19 -15.73 1.95
C ASN A 384 -1.58 -15.15 3.30
N ASP A 385 -1.68 -15.99 4.34
CA ASP A 385 -2.12 -15.57 5.67
C ASP A 385 -1.05 -14.78 6.45
N ILE A 386 0.23 -15.13 6.26
CA ILE A 386 1.34 -14.42 6.93
C ILE A 386 1.70 -13.09 6.27
N ARG A 387 1.31 -12.89 5.01
CA ARG A 387 1.57 -11.66 4.26
C ARG A 387 0.60 -10.57 4.66
#